data_AF-A0A940Z0J7-F1
#
_entry.id   AF-A0A940Z0J7-F1
#
_cell.length_a   1.000
_cell.length_b   1.000
_cell.length_c   1.000
_cell.angle_alpha   90.00
_cell.angle_beta   90.00
_cell.angle_gamma   90.00
#
_symmetry.space_group_name_H-M   'P 1'
#
loop_
_entity.id
_entity.type
_entity.pdbx_description
1 polymer ?
#
loop_
_entity_poly.entity_id
_entity_poly.type
_entity_poly.pdbx_seq_one_letter_code
_entity_poly.pdbx_strand_id
1 'polypeptide(L)'
;MRQLARLITLFTALTGLLLAAGLPAHAFPQAAFPLTSSGNRGTDVVALQHLLAAHGRTVTVDGVFGTGTRSATVSFQQSKGLTADGIVGPATWSALAVTVRQGDNGPAVKALQALLNAKRSAGLTVDGAFGPATHTAVRTFQSHAGIGVDGVAGPTTWKNLLWHYENINFGAGTMCAQSPDGNANAHWATAGAVGQLEAAATAFATTGNGRLPVGDAGFEHGGDIPGHASHETGMDIDVWPIRTDSAQCTAARITWQSTAYDRAATRRLVQEIRAKAPGHIDLIFFNDPQLIAEGLTTSYPNHDNHLHIRYR
;
A
#
# COMPACT_ATOMS: atom_id res chain seq x y z
N MET A 1 -30.17 83.14 -12.05
CA MET A 1 -29.00 82.58 -12.76
C MET A 1 -28.88 81.13 -12.30
N ARG A 2 -29.28 80.12 -13.11
CA ARG A 2 -28.36 79.20 -13.84
C ARG A 2 -27.11 78.92 -13.00
N GLN A 3 -26.73 77.72 -12.59
CA GLN A 3 -26.76 76.36 -13.15
C GLN A 3 -25.96 75.53 -12.09
N LEU A 4 -26.12 74.25 -11.77
CA LEU A 4 -25.88 73.06 -12.59
C LEU A 4 -26.26 71.83 -11.73
N ALA A 5 -26.81 70.83 -12.41
CA ALA A 5 -27.08 69.50 -11.91
C ALA A 5 -25.79 68.76 -11.50
N ARG A 6 -25.88 67.93 -10.46
CA ARG A 6 -24.98 66.78 -10.28
C ARG A 6 -25.79 65.51 -10.28
N LEU A 7 -25.63 64.78 -11.37
CA LEU A 7 -26.14 63.45 -11.65
C LEU A 7 -25.56 62.47 -10.59
N ILE A 8 -26.43 61.78 -9.86
CA ILE A 8 -26.04 60.65 -9.01
C ILE A 8 -26.02 59.42 -9.92
N THR A 9 -24.84 58.95 -10.28
CA THR A 9 -24.68 57.66 -10.97
C THR A 9 -24.45 56.58 -9.92
N LEU A 10 -25.51 55.86 -9.56
CA LEU A 10 -25.43 54.70 -8.67
C LEU A 10 -24.92 53.51 -9.48
N PHE A 11 -23.64 53.16 -9.35
CA PHE A 11 -23.12 51.89 -9.85
C PHE A 11 -23.49 50.79 -8.85
N THR A 12 -24.56 50.05 -9.11
CA THR A 12 -24.79 48.75 -8.48
C THR A 12 -23.84 47.74 -9.14
N ALA A 13 -22.64 47.59 -8.57
CA ALA A 13 -21.79 46.45 -8.87
C ALA A 13 -22.44 45.19 -8.30
N LEU A 14 -23.16 44.45 -9.15
CA LEU A 14 -23.62 43.10 -8.84
C LEU A 14 -22.40 42.18 -8.91
N THR A 15 -21.65 42.07 -7.81
CA THR A 15 -20.62 41.04 -7.68
C THR A 15 -21.32 39.69 -7.58
N GLY A 16 -21.40 39.01 -8.73
CA GLY A 16 -21.74 37.59 -8.78
C GLY A 16 -20.71 36.82 -7.96
N LEU A 17 -21.14 36.31 -6.81
CA LEU A 17 -20.37 35.36 -6.04
C LEU A 17 -20.41 34.03 -6.80
N LEU A 18 -19.50 33.84 -7.76
CA LEU A 18 -19.14 32.48 -8.18
C LEU A 18 -18.47 31.82 -6.96
N LEU A 19 -19.22 31.01 -6.22
CA LEU A 19 -18.61 29.91 -5.47
C LEU A 19 -18.01 28.96 -6.50
N ALA A 20 -16.79 29.22 -6.93
CA ALA A 20 -15.92 28.16 -7.38
C ALA A 20 -15.68 27.28 -6.15
N ALA A 21 -16.46 26.20 -6.02
CA ALA A 21 -16.10 25.11 -5.13
C ALA A 21 -14.79 24.53 -5.67
N GLY A 22 -13.67 25.11 -5.24
CA GLY A 22 -12.35 24.59 -5.54
C GLY A 22 -12.31 23.15 -5.05
N LEU A 23 -12.00 22.22 -5.96
CA LEU A 23 -11.52 20.91 -5.53
C LEU A 23 -10.40 21.17 -4.52
N PRO A 24 -10.44 20.58 -3.31
CA PRO A 24 -9.37 20.81 -2.35
C PRO A 24 -8.05 20.40 -3.02
N ALA A 25 -7.02 21.22 -2.83
CA ALA A 25 -5.74 21.16 -3.53
C ALA A 25 -4.95 19.85 -3.33
N HIS A 26 -5.55 18.82 -2.72
CA HIS A 26 -4.96 17.55 -2.31
C HIS A 26 -5.82 16.33 -2.68
N ALA A 27 -6.86 16.46 -3.51
CA ALA A 27 -7.53 15.28 -4.08
C ALA A 27 -6.47 14.41 -4.79
N PHE A 28 -6.34 13.11 -4.52
CA PHE A 28 -5.43 12.24 -5.31
C PHE A 28 -5.98 12.11 -6.74
N PRO A 29 -5.61 12.97 -7.70
CA PRO A 29 -6.31 13.03 -8.98
C PRO A 29 -5.96 11.80 -9.83
N GLN A 30 -4.84 11.15 -9.50
CA GLN A 30 -4.25 10.00 -10.16
C GLN A 30 -4.68 8.66 -9.54
N ALA A 31 -5.53 8.66 -8.50
CA ALA A 31 -5.95 7.42 -7.87
C ALA A 31 -6.61 6.48 -8.88
N ALA A 32 -6.01 5.30 -9.03
CA ALA A 32 -6.44 4.23 -9.92
C ALA A 32 -6.54 2.92 -9.14
N PHE A 33 -7.43 2.04 -9.57
CA PHE A 33 -7.50 0.72 -8.97
C PHE A 33 -6.22 -0.07 -9.29
N PRO A 34 -5.58 -0.70 -8.29
CA PRO A 34 -4.40 -1.53 -8.52
C PRO A 34 -4.79 -2.78 -9.31
N LEU A 35 -3.85 -3.30 -10.10
CA LEU A 35 -4.00 -4.64 -10.67
C LEU A 35 -3.71 -5.66 -9.58
N THR A 36 -4.65 -6.57 -9.32
CA THR A 36 -4.45 -7.65 -8.34
C THR A 36 -4.67 -9.01 -8.99
N SER A 37 -3.71 -9.91 -8.83
CA SER A 37 -3.67 -11.20 -9.49
C SER A 37 -3.01 -12.28 -8.62
N SER A 38 -2.93 -13.50 -9.15
CA SER A 38 -2.40 -14.64 -8.40
C SER A 38 -0.95 -14.42 -7.96
N GLY A 39 -0.67 -14.67 -6.69
CA GLY A 39 0.63 -14.40 -6.07
C GLY A 39 0.65 -13.13 -5.23
N ASN A 40 -0.20 -12.15 -5.51
CA ASN A 40 -0.36 -10.97 -4.65
C ASN A 40 -0.82 -11.36 -3.24
N ARG A 41 -0.42 -10.54 -2.27
CA ARG A 41 -0.77 -10.68 -0.85
C ARG A 41 -1.09 -9.31 -0.24
N GLY A 42 -1.56 -9.31 1.00
CA GLY A 42 -1.73 -8.10 1.80
C GLY A 42 -3.17 -7.59 1.87
N THR A 43 -3.34 -6.38 2.39
CA THR A 43 -4.66 -5.87 2.79
C THR A 43 -5.60 -5.64 1.59
N ASP A 44 -5.09 -5.31 0.41
CA ASP A 44 -5.93 -5.22 -0.79
C ASP A 44 -6.53 -6.58 -1.19
N VAL A 45 -5.80 -7.68 -0.97
CA VAL A 45 -6.32 -9.04 -1.18
C VAL A 45 -7.34 -9.41 -0.10
N VAL A 46 -7.13 -9.00 1.16
CA VAL A 46 -8.12 -9.14 2.24
C VAL A 46 -9.43 -8.42 1.86
N ALA A 47 -9.32 -7.19 1.36
CA ALA A 47 -10.46 -6.40 0.89
C ALA A 47 -11.17 -7.07 -0.29
N LEU A 48 -10.42 -7.57 -1.28
CA LEU A 48 -10.96 -8.35 -2.39
C LEU A 48 -11.76 -9.56 -1.89
N GLN A 49 -11.19 -10.37 -1.00
CA GLN A 49 -11.83 -11.58 -0.49
C GLN A 49 -13.12 -11.26 0.28
N HIS A 50 -13.11 -10.21 1.10
CA HIS A 50 -14.31 -9.72 1.75
C HIS A 50 -15.37 -9.20 0.77
N LEU A 51 -14.99 -8.46 -0.27
CA LEU A 51 -15.93 -7.98 -1.29
C LEU A 51 -16.50 -9.14 -2.12
N LEU A 52 -15.68 -10.13 -2.50
CA LEU A 52 -16.15 -11.36 -3.14
C LEU A 52 -17.20 -12.07 -2.25
N ALA A 53 -16.94 -12.18 -0.94
CA ALA A 53 -17.91 -12.72 0.01
C ALA A 53 -19.20 -11.88 0.11
N ALA A 54 -19.11 -10.55 0.03
CA ALA A 54 -20.28 -9.67 -0.04
C ALA A 54 -21.15 -9.92 -1.28
N HIS A 55 -20.54 -10.37 -2.38
CA HIS A 55 -21.22 -10.82 -3.60
C HIS A 55 -21.55 -12.33 -3.60
N GLY A 56 -21.56 -12.97 -2.43
CA GLY A 56 -22.00 -14.36 -2.25
C GLY A 56 -20.99 -15.41 -2.70
N ARG A 57 -19.72 -15.07 -2.86
CA ARG A 57 -18.67 -16.04 -3.21
C ARG A 57 -18.07 -16.69 -1.95
N THR A 58 -17.94 -18.00 -1.96
CA THR A 58 -17.18 -18.73 -0.95
C THR A 58 -15.69 -18.53 -1.19
N VAL A 59 -15.00 -17.88 -0.26
CA VAL A 59 -13.56 -17.62 -0.33
C VAL A 59 -13.01 -17.51 1.09
N THR A 60 -11.82 -18.07 1.31
CA THR A 60 -11.07 -17.88 2.55
C THR A 60 -10.51 -16.46 2.58
N VAL A 61 -10.69 -15.75 3.70
CA VAL A 61 -10.08 -14.43 3.89
C VAL A 61 -8.77 -14.61 4.64
N ASP A 62 -7.68 -14.75 3.88
CA ASP A 62 -6.32 -14.97 4.38
C ASP A 62 -5.31 -13.94 3.85
N GLY A 63 -5.75 -12.99 3.02
CA GLY A 63 -4.88 -12.01 2.38
C GLY A 63 -3.94 -12.61 1.33
N VAL A 64 -4.19 -13.83 0.85
CA VAL A 64 -3.39 -14.49 -0.20
C VAL A 64 -4.23 -14.69 -1.45
N PHE A 65 -3.75 -14.18 -2.59
CA PHE A 65 -4.40 -14.39 -3.87
C PHE A 65 -3.97 -15.76 -4.43
N GLY A 66 -4.46 -16.81 -3.79
CA GLY A 66 -4.27 -18.20 -4.22
C GLY A 66 -5.33 -18.68 -5.22
N THR A 67 -5.34 -19.98 -5.46
CA THR A 67 -6.27 -20.64 -6.40
C THR A 67 -7.74 -20.47 -6.01
N GLY A 68 -8.05 -20.47 -4.70
CA GLY A 68 -9.40 -20.21 -4.18
C GLY A 68 -9.88 -18.79 -4.51
N THR A 69 -9.06 -17.78 -4.20
CA THR A 69 -9.34 -16.37 -4.53
C THR A 69 -9.50 -16.19 -6.03
N ARG A 70 -8.61 -16.77 -6.86
CA ARG A 70 -8.72 -16.71 -8.32
C ARG A 70 -10.03 -17.30 -8.83
N SER A 71 -10.43 -18.47 -8.32
CA SER A 71 -11.66 -19.14 -8.75
C SER A 71 -12.90 -18.34 -8.37
N ALA A 72 -12.91 -17.72 -7.18
CA ALA A 72 -13.96 -16.81 -6.75
C ALA A 72 -14.02 -15.55 -7.63
N THR A 73 -12.87 -14.97 -8.00
CA THR A 73 -12.76 -13.83 -8.93
C THR A 73 -13.33 -14.17 -10.30
N VAL A 74 -12.93 -15.30 -10.91
CA VAL A 74 -13.44 -15.74 -12.22
C VAL A 74 -14.96 -15.92 -12.16
N SER A 75 -15.48 -16.57 -11.11
CA SER A 75 -16.92 -16.78 -10.93
C SER A 75 -17.67 -15.46 -10.78
N PHE A 76 -17.08 -14.49 -10.07
CA PHE A 76 -17.63 -13.15 -9.94
C PHE A 76 -17.65 -12.42 -11.28
N GLN A 77 -16.53 -12.40 -12.02
CA GLN A 77 -16.42 -11.78 -13.33
C GLN A 77 -17.48 -12.33 -14.31
N GLN A 78 -17.63 -13.65 -14.38
CA GLN A 78 -18.68 -14.31 -15.19
C GLN A 78 -20.08 -13.82 -14.81
N SER A 79 -20.39 -13.74 -13.52
CA SER A 79 -21.71 -13.28 -13.06
C SER A 79 -22.01 -11.81 -13.35
N LYS A 80 -20.98 -11.00 -13.63
CA LYS A 80 -21.12 -9.59 -13.97
C LYS A 80 -20.94 -9.32 -15.47
N GLY A 81 -20.75 -10.36 -16.29
CA GLY A 81 -20.51 -10.22 -17.72
C GLY A 81 -19.17 -9.55 -18.07
N LEU A 82 -18.17 -9.66 -17.17
CA LEU A 82 -16.81 -9.16 -17.38
C LEU A 82 -15.94 -10.25 -18.02
N THR A 83 -14.79 -9.84 -18.57
CA THR A 83 -13.73 -10.78 -18.95
C THR A 83 -13.33 -11.64 -17.75
N ALA A 84 -13.49 -12.95 -17.86
CA ALA A 84 -13.29 -13.91 -16.77
C ALA A 84 -11.86 -14.47 -16.73
N ASP A 85 -10.87 -13.59 -16.66
CA ASP A 85 -9.44 -13.91 -16.66
C ASP A 85 -8.87 -14.25 -15.27
N GLY A 86 -9.60 -13.94 -14.20
CA GLY A 86 -9.17 -14.07 -12.81
C GLY A 86 -8.23 -12.96 -12.35
N ILE A 87 -8.13 -11.86 -13.11
CA ILE A 87 -7.34 -10.67 -12.80
C ILE A 87 -8.28 -9.56 -12.36
N VAL A 88 -8.03 -8.99 -11.18
CA VAL A 88 -8.83 -7.89 -10.64
C VAL A 88 -8.26 -6.57 -11.13
N GLY A 89 -8.67 -6.17 -12.34
CA GLY A 89 -8.39 -4.86 -12.90
C GLY A 89 -9.49 -3.83 -12.59
N PRO A 90 -9.39 -2.59 -13.13
CA PRO A 90 -10.32 -1.50 -12.83
C PRO A 90 -11.80 -1.84 -13.00
N ALA A 91 -12.18 -2.54 -14.08
CA ALA A 91 -13.57 -2.94 -14.31
C ALA A 91 -14.07 -3.93 -13.24
N THR A 92 -13.22 -4.85 -12.80
CA THR A 92 -13.58 -5.83 -11.75
C THR A 92 -13.68 -5.14 -10.39
N TRP A 93 -12.74 -4.26 -10.05
CA TRP A 93 -12.81 -3.46 -8.83
C TRP A 93 -14.04 -2.56 -8.76
N SER A 94 -14.37 -1.85 -9.85
CA SER A 94 -15.59 -1.05 -9.94
C SER A 94 -16.86 -1.88 -9.71
N ALA A 95 -16.92 -3.12 -10.21
CA ALA A 95 -18.05 -4.01 -10.00
C ALA A 95 -18.10 -4.62 -8.59
N LEU A 96 -16.95 -4.80 -7.95
CA LEU A 96 -16.83 -5.33 -6.58
C LEU A 96 -17.21 -4.27 -5.54
N ALA A 97 -16.82 -3.02 -5.74
CA ALA A 97 -17.01 -1.94 -4.80
C ALA A 97 -18.49 -1.77 -4.42
N VAL A 98 -18.79 -1.97 -3.13
CA VAL A 98 -20.13 -1.79 -2.57
C VAL A 98 -20.15 -0.47 -1.81
N THR A 99 -21.09 0.42 -2.15
CA THR A 99 -21.30 1.63 -1.35
C THR A 99 -21.78 1.23 0.04
N VAL A 100 -21.03 1.59 1.08
CA VAL A 100 -21.38 1.34 2.48
C VAL A 100 -21.35 2.64 3.29
N ARG A 101 -22.24 2.74 4.28
CA ARG A 101 -22.47 3.90 5.13
C ARG A 101 -22.85 3.47 6.54
N GLN A 102 -22.89 4.44 7.46
CA GLN A 102 -23.26 4.18 8.85
C GLN A 102 -24.60 3.44 8.96
N GLY A 103 -24.62 2.37 9.76
CA GLY A 103 -25.74 1.45 9.92
C GLY A 103 -25.68 0.20 9.05
N ASP A 104 -24.85 0.19 7.99
CA ASP A 104 -24.64 -1.01 7.18
C ASP A 104 -23.82 -2.06 7.93
N ASN A 105 -24.00 -3.33 7.54
CA ASN A 105 -23.29 -4.46 8.12
C ASN A 105 -22.85 -5.46 7.04
N GLY A 106 -21.80 -6.23 7.33
CA GLY A 106 -21.41 -7.39 6.54
C GLY A 106 -19.98 -7.32 5.96
N PRO A 107 -19.65 -8.22 5.02
CA PRO A 107 -18.28 -8.39 4.53
C PRO A 107 -17.70 -7.13 3.88
N ALA A 108 -18.50 -6.33 3.16
CA ALA A 108 -18.02 -5.08 2.57
C ALA A 108 -17.55 -4.06 3.62
N VAL A 109 -18.20 -4.03 4.79
CA VAL A 109 -17.75 -3.20 5.92
C VAL A 109 -16.44 -3.72 6.51
N LYS A 110 -16.26 -5.05 6.58
CA LYS A 110 -14.98 -5.64 7.01
C LYS A 110 -13.83 -5.27 6.07
N ALA A 111 -14.07 -5.30 4.75
CA ALA A 111 -13.10 -4.83 3.76
C ALA A 111 -12.69 -3.37 4.03
N LEU A 112 -13.68 -2.49 4.26
CA LEU A 112 -13.43 -1.08 4.55
C LEU A 112 -12.63 -0.88 5.84
N GLN A 113 -13.00 -1.57 6.92
CA GLN A 113 -12.32 -1.49 8.21
C GLN A 113 -10.86 -1.97 8.11
N ALA A 114 -10.62 -3.08 7.39
CA ALA A 114 -9.28 -3.61 7.16
C ALA A 114 -8.40 -2.60 6.40
N LEU A 115 -8.90 -2.02 5.31
CA LEU A 115 -8.16 -1.01 4.54
C LEU A 115 -7.87 0.25 5.35
N LEU A 116 -8.85 0.77 6.10
CA LEU A 116 -8.65 1.94 6.95
C LEU A 116 -7.62 1.68 8.06
N ASN A 117 -7.60 0.48 8.62
CA ASN A 117 -6.59 0.11 9.61
C ASN A 117 -5.19 0.04 9.00
N ALA A 118 -5.02 -0.66 7.89
CA ALA A 118 -3.69 -0.86 7.29
C ALA A 118 -3.11 0.43 6.70
N LYS A 119 -3.96 1.26 6.09
CA LYS A 119 -3.51 2.43 5.33
C LYS A 119 -3.52 3.72 6.15
N ARG A 120 -4.34 3.81 7.19
CA ARG A 120 -4.51 5.02 8.02
C ARG A 120 -4.34 4.80 9.52
N SER A 121 -3.99 3.59 9.95
CA SER A 121 -3.87 3.23 11.37
C SER A 121 -5.14 3.58 12.17
N ALA A 122 -6.32 3.39 11.58
CA ALA A 122 -7.59 3.84 12.14
C ALA A 122 -8.00 3.16 13.46
N GLY A 123 -7.36 2.04 13.83
CA GLY A 123 -7.58 1.35 15.11
C GLY A 123 -8.98 0.75 15.28
N LEU A 124 -9.66 0.44 14.18
CA LEU A 124 -11.01 -0.11 14.17
C LEU A 124 -11.01 -1.61 14.50
N THR A 125 -12.04 -2.07 15.20
CA THR A 125 -12.39 -3.50 15.20
C THR A 125 -12.93 -3.88 13.82
N VAL A 126 -12.43 -4.97 13.24
CA VAL A 126 -12.93 -5.51 11.95
C VAL A 126 -14.13 -6.44 12.20
N ASP A 127 -15.21 -5.88 12.72
CA ASP A 127 -16.43 -6.60 13.11
C ASP A 127 -17.46 -6.69 11.97
N GLY A 128 -17.33 -5.85 10.94
CA GLY A 128 -18.29 -5.72 9.86
C GLY A 128 -19.51 -4.89 10.22
N ALA A 129 -19.49 -4.12 11.31
CA ALA A 129 -20.52 -3.17 11.68
C ALA A 129 -20.06 -1.74 11.35
N PHE A 130 -20.81 -1.04 10.49
CA PHE A 130 -20.48 0.34 10.16
C PHE A 130 -21.06 1.26 11.24
N GLY A 131 -20.40 1.26 12.40
CA GLY A 131 -20.73 2.12 13.53
C GLY A 131 -20.12 3.53 13.44
N PRO A 132 -20.31 4.35 14.50
CA PRO A 132 -19.77 5.71 14.57
C PRO A 132 -18.25 5.79 14.39
N ALA A 133 -17.48 4.81 14.91
CA ALA A 133 -16.02 4.77 14.75
C ALA A 133 -15.62 4.62 13.27
N THR A 134 -16.24 3.68 12.55
CA THR A 134 -16.03 3.50 11.10
C THR A 134 -16.42 4.76 10.32
N HIS A 135 -17.53 5.41 10.67
CA HIS A 135 -17.95 6.67 10.05
C HIS A 135 -16.92 7.78 10.24
N THR A 136 -16.42 7.98 11.46
CA THR A 136 -15.35 8.94 11.73
C THR A 136 -14.10 8.60 10.93
N ALA A 137 -13.68 7.34 10.88
CA ALA A 137 -12.51 6.92 10.11
C ALA A 137 -12.66 7.17 8.60
N VAL A 138 -13.84 6.93 8.03
CA VAL A 138 -14.13 7.27 6.62
C VAL A 138 -14.01 8.77 6.39
N ARG A 139 -14.59 9.61 7.26
CA ARG A 139 -14.49 11.06 7.12
C ARG A 139 -13.04 11.55 7.25
N THR A 140 -12.28 11.01 8.20
CA THR A 140 -10.85 11.31 8.35
C THR A 140 -10.07 10.96 7.09
N PHE A 141 -10.31 9.76 6.53
CA PHE A 141 -9.68 9.37 5.27
C PHE A 141 -10.09 10.28 4.11
N GLN A 142 -11.38 10.57 3.94
CA GLN A 142 -11.87 11.44 2.87
C GLN A 142 -11.26 12.85 2.95
N SER A 143 -11.15 13.40 4.16
CA SER A 143 -10.48 14.68 4.43
C SER A 143 -9.00 14.61 4.05
N HIS A 144 -8.30 13.56 4.48
CA HIS A 144 -6.90 13.35 4.15
C HIS A 144 -6.68 13.21 2.63
N ALA A 145 -7.54 12.45 1.96
CA ALA A 145 -7.47 12.19 0.53
C ALA A 145 -7.96 13.35 -0.34
N GLY A 146 -8.39 14.46 0.25
CA GLY A 146 -8.92 15.61 -0.48
C GLY A 146 -10.15 15.28 -1.34
N ILE A 147 -11.02 14.37 -0.89
CA ILE A 147 -12.28 14.05 -1.58
C ILE A 147 -13.48 14.54 -0.76
N GLY A 148 -14.69 14.46 -1.33
CA GLY A 148 -15.91 14.83 -0.62
C GLY A 148 -16.04 14.09 0.71
N VAL A 149 -16.27 14.84 1.81
CA VAL A 149 -16.30 14.31 3.18
C VAL A 149 -17.74 14.06 3.64
N ASP A 150 -18.38 13.05 3.05
CA ASP A 150 -19.76 12.67 3.32
C ASP A 150 -19.90 11.53 4.35
N GLY A 151 -18.80 10.86 4.72
CA GLY A 151 -18.82 9.70 5.62
C GLY A 151 -19.33 8.40 4.98
N VAL A 152 -19.50 8.39 3.66
CA VAL A 152 -19.95 7.24 2.86
C VAL A 152 -18.79 6.68 2.06
N ALA A 153 -18.52 5.38 2.18
CA ALA A 153 -17.52 4.73 1.34
C ALA A 153 -18.14 4.33 -0.01
N GLY A 154 -18.23 5.30 -0.92
CA GLY A 154 -18.65 5.10 -2.32
C GLY A 154 -17.48 4.81 -3.28
N PRO A 155 -17.72 4.74 -4.60
CA PRO A 155 -16.69 4.38 -5.60
C PRO A 155 -15.42 5.23 -5.52
N THR A 156 -15.55 6.54 -5.30
CA THR A 156 -14.41 7.45 -5.13
C THR A 156 -13.59 7.08 -3.90
N THR A 157 -14.23 6.83 -2.75
CA THR A 157 -13.54 6.44 -1.51
C THR A 157 -12.84 5.09 -1.66
N TRP A 158 -13.49 4.09 -2.25
CA TRP A 158 -12.87 2.78 -2.51
C TRP A 158 -11.64 2.88 -3.41
N LYS A 159 -11.73 3.63 -4.51
CA LYS A 159 -10.61 3.81 -5.44
C LYS A 159 -9.42 4.48 -4.75
N ASN A 160 -9.67 5.52 -3.96
CA ASN A 160 -8.61 6.21 -3.23
C ASN A 160 -8.02 5.34 -2.11
N LEU A 161 -8.84 4.57 -1.39
CA LEU A 161 -8.33 3.65 -0.36
C LEU A 161 -7.44 2.58 -0.97
N LEU A 162 -7.87 1.91 -2.04
CA LEU A 162 -7.08 0.86 -2.67
C LEU A 162 -5.78 1.39 -3.29
N TRP A 163 -5.80 2.61 -3.84
CA TRP A 163 -4.61 3.24 -4.41
C TRP A 163 -3.60 3.71 -3.35
N HIS A 164 -4.07 4.17 -2.19
CA HIS A 164 -3.23 4.68 -1.12
C HIS A 164 -2.26 3.60 -0.63
N TYR A 165 -0.98 3.97 -0.46
CA TYR A 165 0.03 3.03 0.00
C TYR A 165 -0.22 2.56 1.43
N GLU A 166 0.38 1.43 1.75
CA GLU A 166 0.30 0.80 3.05
C GLU A 166 1.60 1.06 3.81
N ASN A 167 1.48 1.35 5.11
CA ASN A 167 2.65 1.52 5.96
C ASN A 167 3.15 0.14 6.40
N ILE A 168 4.47 -0.07 6.36
CA ILE A 168 5.07 -1.32 6.81
C ILE A 168 4.84 -1.52 8.31
N ASN A 169 4.27 -2.67 8.70
CA ASN A 169 3.93 -2.93 10.10
C ASN A 169 5.15 -3.36 10.93
N PHE A 170 5.88 -2.39 11.47
CA PHE A 170 6.96 -2.65 12.43
C PHE A 170 6.47 -3.14 13.80
N GLY A 171 5.19 -2.93 14.13
CA GLY A 171 4.57 -3.32 15.40
C GLY A 171 4.40 -4.83 15.58
N ALA A 172 4.43 -5.60 14.48
CA ALA A 172 4.39 -7.06 14.52
C ALA A 172 5.66 -7.71 15.10
N GLY A 173 6.73 -6.94 15.30
CA GLY A 173 7.97 -7.43 15.92
C GLY A 173 8.84 -8.30 15.02
N THR A 174 8.50 -8.49 13.75
CA THR A 174 9.29 -9.26 12.76
C THR A 174 10.29 -8.40 11.98
N MET A 175 10.08 -7.08 11.95
CA MET A 175 10.89 -6.12 11.18
C MET A 175 11.21 -4.89 12.02
N CYS A 176 12.24 -4.13 11.67
CA CYS A 176 12.57 -2.83 12.25
C CYS A 176 12.92 -1.82 11.16
N ALA A 177 12.57 -0.55 11.40
CA ALA A 177 12.94 0.55 10.53
C ALA A 177 14.42 0.90 10.72
N GLN A 178 15.14 0.97 9.60
CA GLN A 178 16.58 1.19 9.51
C GLN A 178 16.86 2.05 8.28
N SER A 179 16.44 3.32 8.29
CA SER A 179 16.68 4.29 7.22
C SER A 179 17.86 5.20 7.61
N PRO A 180 19.11 4.85 7.25
CA PRO A 180 20.29 5.57 7.70
C PRO A 180 20.58 6.82 6.86
N ASP A 181 19.95 6.93 5.70
CA ASP A 181 20.21 7.97 4.70
C ASP A 181 19.34 9.23 4.93
N GLY A 182 18.59 9.26 6.06
CA GLY A 182 17.87 10.44 6.53
C GLY A 182 16.44 10.58 6.00
N ASN A 183 15.96 9.61 5.21
CA ASN A 183 14.61 9.52 4.68
C ASN A 183 13.61 9.03 5.73
N ALA A 184 13.56 9.73 6.86
CA ALA A 184 12.61 9.44 7.94
C ALA A 184 11.19 9.44 7.35
N ASN A 185 10.45 8.35 7.59
CA ASN A 185 9.08 8.10 7.10
C ASN A 185 8.93 7.53 5.68
N ALA A 186 10.01 7.18 4.97
CA ALA A 186 9.94 6.43 3.72
C ALA A 186 9.65 4.93 3.98
N HIS A 187 8.49 4.62 4.58
CA HIS A 187 8.07 3.26 4.98
C HIS A 187 6.74 2.85 4.35
N TRP A 188 6.41 3.44 3.20
CA TRP A 188 5.16 3.22 2.50
C TRP A 188 5.41 2.52 1.19
N ALA A 189 4.63 1.50 0.90
CA ALA A 189 4.72 0.81 -0.38
C ALA A 189 3.33 0.36 -0.82
N THR A 190 3.22 -0.13 -2.05
CA THR A 190 1.97 -0.76 -2.48
C THR A 190 1.58 -1.88 -1.51
N ALA A 191 0.28 -2.09 -1.29
CA ALA A 191 -0.19 -3.13 -0.37
C ALA A 191 0.34 -4.52 -0.75
N GLY A 192 0.53 -4.77 -2.05
CA GLY A 192 1.18 -5.97 -2.57
C GLY A 192 2.62 -6.09 -2.10
N ALA A 193 3.45 -5.06 -2.27
CA ALA A 193 4.84 -5.07 -1.83
C ALA A 193 4.95 -5.23 -0.30
N VAL A 194 4.16 -4.48 0.47
CA VAL A 194 4.13 -4.58 1.95
C VAL A 194 3.73 -5.99 2.39
N GLY A 195 2.59 -6.51 1.91
CA GLY A 195 2.09 -7.82 2.32
C GLY A 195 3.04 -8.97 1.95
N GLN A 196 3.80 -8.83 0.85
CA GLN A 196 4.80 -9.81 0.46
C GLN A 196 6.05 -9.74 1.34
N LEU A 197 6.55 -8.53 1.63
CA LEU A 197 7.66 -8.32 2.56
C LEU A 197 7.33 -8.82 3.96
N GLU A 198 6.15 -8.48 4.48
CA GLU A 198 5.68 -8.91 5.80
C GLU A 198 5.60 -10.42 5.91
N ALA A 199 5.05 -11.09 4.90
CA ALA A 199 5.01 -12.55 4.85
C ALA A 199 6.43 -13.16 4.84
N ALA A 200 7.38 -12.54 4.13
CA ALA A 200 8.77 -12.98 4.09
C ALA A 200 9.45 -12.76 5.45
N ALA A 201 9.21 -11.62 6.10
CA ALA A 201 9.72 -11.30 7.43
C ALA A 201 9.19 -12.27 8.50
N THR A 202 7.90 -12.60 8.47
CA THR A 202 7.32 -13.60 9.37
C THR A 202 7.96 -14.97 9.18
N ALA A 203 8.19 -15.40 7.94
CA ALA A 203 8.88 -16.67 7.67
C ALA A 203 10.34 -16.61 8.12
N PHE A 204 11.04 -15.52 7.82
CA PHE A 204 12.43 -15.32 8.21
C PHE A 204 12.62 -15.30 9.73
N ALA A 205 11.70 -14.70 10.49
CA ALA A 205 11.76 -14.65 11.95
C ALA A 205 11.83 -16.06 12.60
N THR A 206 11.32 -17.10 11.93
CA THR A 206 11.39 -18.48 12.42
C THR A 206 12.80 -19.09 12.40
N THR A 207 13.75 -18.45 11.70
CA THR A 207 15.13 -18.93 11.57
C THR A 207 15.99 -18.65 12.81
N GLY A 208 15.58 -17.69 13.65
CA GLY A 208 16.39 -17.21 14.78
C GLY A 208 17.44 -16.16 14.41
N ASN A 209 17.57 -15.77 13.13
CA ASN A 209 18.53 -14.75 12.66
C ASN A 209 18.09 -13.30 12.93
N GLY A 210 17.18 -13.09 13.87
CA GLY A 210 16.67 -11.76 14.25
C GLY A 210 15.58 -11.21 13.31
N ARG A 211 15.36 -9.90 13.42
CA ARG A 211 14.32 -9.17 12.68
C ARG A 211 14.84 -8.64 11.35
N LEU A 212 13.95 -8.41 10.40
CA LEU A 212 14.30 -7.81 9.10
C LEU A 212 14.59 -6.30 9.26
N PRO A 213 15.78 -5.81 8.85
CA PRO A 213 16.12 -4.39 8.90
C PRO A 213 15.67 -3.69 7.61
N VAL A 214 14.48 -3.09 7.61
CA VAL A 214 13.91 -2.43 6.44
C VAL A 214 14.46 -1.01 6.34
N GLY A 215 15.07 -0.70 5.20
CA GLY A 215 15.53 0.64 4.83
C GLY A 215 14.43 1.46 4.19
N ASP A 216 14.78 2.13 3.11
CA ASP A 216 13.87 2.99 2.37
C ASP A 216 12.87 2.14 1.57
N ALA A 217 11.62 2.55 1.64
CA ALA A 217 10.57 2.19 0.69
C ALA A 217 10.12 3.51 0.04
N GLY A 218 8.81 3.72 -0.14
CA GLY A 218 8.23 4.96 -0.62
C GLY A 218 7.79 5.93 0.49
N PHE A 219 7.45 7.16 0.09
CA PHE A 219 6.56 8.03 0.86
C PHE A 219 5.09 7.62 0.66
N GLU A 220 4.21 8.10 1.53
CA GLU A 220 2.78 7.72 1.62
C GLU A 220 2.01 7.75 0.29
N HIS A 221 2.41 8.62 -0.63
CA HIS A 221 1.78 8.76 -1.95
C HIS A 221 2.79 8.65 -3.11
N GLY A 222 3.96 8.09 -2.81
CA GLY A 222 5.10 8.12 -3.72
C GLY A 222 5.71 9.52 -3.86
N GLY A 223 6.39 9.74 -4.98
CA GLY A 223 7.12 10.97 -5.29
C GLY A 223 8.62 10.88 -5.03
N ASP A 224 9.36 11.91 -5.45
CA ASP A 224 10.82 11.96 -5.42
C ASP A 224 11.36 11.66 -4.01
N ILE A 225 12.24 10.66 -3.95
CA ILE A 225 13.01 10.34 -2.75
C ILE A 225 14.43 10.81 -3.00
N PRO A 226 14.90 11.84 -2.28
CA PRO A 226 16.23 12.39 -2.49
C PRO A 226 17.31 11.29 -2.47
N GLY A 227 18.00 11.13 -3.61
CA GLY A 227 19.05 10.12 -3.79
C GLY A 227 18.57 8.71 -4.18
N HIS A 228 17.26 8.47 -4.27
CA HIS A 228 16.65 7.14 -4.36
C HIS A 228 15.45 7.10 -5.35
N ALA A 229 15.64 7.59 -6.58
CA ALA A 229 14.58 7.75 -7.60
C ALA A 229 13.79 6.47 -7.97
N SER A 230 14.32 5.27 -7.69
CA SER A 230 13.56 4.02 -7.90
C SER A 230 12.36 3.89 -6.96
N HIS A 231 12.42 4.49 -5.78
CA HIS A 231 11.44 4.28 -4.70
C HIS A 231 10.18 5.14 -4.81
N GLU A 232 10.06 5.93 -5.89
CA GLU A 232 8.98 6.90 -6.09
C GLU A 232 7.59 6.30 -6.19
N THR A 233 7.47 5.01 -6.50
CA THR A 233 6.19 4.34 -6.76
C THR A 233 5.82 3.27 -5.72
N GLY A 234 6.54 3.20 -4.60
CA GLY A 234 6.28 2.20 -3.56
C GLY A 234 6.38 0.75 -4.05
N MET A 235 7.11 0.51 -5.15
CA MET A 235 7.38 -0.81 -5.71
C MET A 235 8.77 -1.31 -5.36
N ASP A 236 9.55 -0.50 -4.65
CA ASP A 236 10.92 -0.78 -4.29
C ASP A 236 11.03 -0.69 -2.76
N ILE A 237 11.75 -1.64 -2.17
CA ILE A 237 12.00 -1.68 -0.74
C ILE A 237 13.43 -2.14 -0.51
N ASP A 238 14.18 -1.34 0.24
CA ASP A 238 15.54 -1.65 0.65
C ASP A 238 15.53 -2.42 1.97
N VAL A 239 16.44 -3.37 2.09
CA VAL A 239 16.63 -4.17 3.30
C VAL A 239 18.13 -4.31 3.55
N TRP A 240 18.60 -4.13 4.78
CA TRP A 240 20.03 -4.32 5.08
C TRP A 240 20.41 -5.81 5.08
N PRO A 241 21.67 -6.15 4.74
CA PRO A 241 22.15 -7.50 4.87
C PRO A 241 22.14 -7.96 6.34
N ILE A 242 21.94 -9.27 6.54
CA ILE A 242 21.76 -9.85 7.86
C ILE A 242 23.10 -9.98 8.57
N ARG A 243 23.09 -9.73 9.88
CA ARG A 243 24.27 -9.82 10.74
C ARG A 243 24.36 -11.18 11.42
N THR A 244 25.59 -11.64 11.68
CA THR A 244 25.87 -12.88 12.43
C THR A 244 25.45 -12.82 13.90
N ASP A 245 25.28 -11.61 14.44
CA ASP A 245 24.90 -11.36 15.83
C ASP A 245 23.40 -11.04 16.00
N SER A 246 22.61 -11.12 14.92
CA SER A 246 21.17 -10.77 14.90
C SER A 246 20.86 -9.34 15.36
N ALA A 247 21.86 -8.45 15.46
CA ALA A 247 21.73 -7.11 16.01
C ALA A 247 21.39 -6.04 14.96
N GLN A 248 20.90 -6.42 13.78
CA GLN A 248 20.63 -5.48 12.68
C GLN A 248 19.59 -4.39 13.00
N CYS A 249 18.85 -4.51 14.11
CA CYS A 249 17.94 -3.45 14.57
C CYS A 249 18.55 -2.44 15.54
N THR A 250 19.77 -2.68 16.03
CA THR A 250 20.41 -1.85 17.06
C THR A 250 21.86 -1.50 16.73
N ALA A 251 22.51 -2.29 15.87
CA ALA A 251 23.87 -2.08 15.40
C ALA A 251 23.90 -1.35 14.05
N ALA A 252 25.09 -0.88 13.66
CA ALA A 252 25.31 -0.18 12.41
C ALA A 252 25.09 -1.07 11.17
N ARG A 253 24.71 -0.42 10.05
CA ARG A 253 24.64 -1.02 8.71
C ARG A 253 25.97 -1.67 8.34
N ILE A 254 25.91 -2.81 7.66
CA ILE A 254 27.07 -3.60 7.22
C ILE A 254 27.06 -3.76 5.70
N THR A 255 28.19 -4.21 5.17
CA THR A 255 28.35 -4.61 3.76
C THR A 255 28.58 -6.12 3.65
N TRP A 256 28.48 -6.69 2.44
CA TRP A 256 28.81 -8.12 2.22
C TRP A 256 30.28 -8.47 2.54
N GLN A 257 31.17 -7.47 2.64
CA GLN A 257 32.58 -7.64 3.01
C GLN A 257 32.80 -7.57 4.53
N SER A 258 31.79 -7.16 5.30
CA SER A 258 31.91 -6.99 6.74
C SER A 258 32.09 -8.34 7.43
N THR A 259 32.92 -8.40 8.48
CA THR A 259 33.10 -9.62 9.28
C THR A 259 31.83 -10.08 9.99
N ALA A 260 30.93 -9.14 10.28
CA ALA A 260 29.63 -9.40 10.88
C ALA A 260 28.55 -9.81 9.87
N TYR A 261 28.87 -9.93 8.56
CA TYR A 261 27.90 -10.31 7.54
C TYR A 261 27.58 -11.80 7.56
N ASP A 262 26.31 -12.14 7.77
CA ASP A 262 25.80 -13.50 7.65
C ASP A 262 25.26 -13.74 6.24
N ARG A 263 26.12 -14.27 5.38
CA ARG A 263 25.76 -14.66 4.02
C ARG A 263 24.68 -15.73 3.97
N ALA A 264 24.72 -16.71 4.88
CA ALA A 264 23.76 -17.81 4.85
C ALA A 264 22.36 -17.32 5.24
N ALA A 265 22.27 -16.44 6.26
CA ALA A 265 21.01 -15.81 6.63
C ALA A 265 20.50 -14.87 5.54
N THR A 266 21.38 -14.07 4.91
CA THR A 266 21.00 -13.19 3.80
C THR A 266 20.52 -13.98 2.58
N ARG A 267 21.17 -15.10 2.25
CA ARG A 267 20.68 -16.06 1.25
C ARG A 267 19.26 -16.54 1.59
N ARG A 268 19.05 -16.97 2.83
CA ARG A 268 17.73 -17.46 3.27
C ARG A 268 16.66 -16.37 3.17
N LEU A 269 17.00 -15.13 3.56
CA LEU A 269 16.11 -13.99 3.41
C LEU A 269 15.67 -13.80 1.95
N VAL A 270 16.62 -13.76 1.01
CA VAL A 270 16.31 -13.61 -0.43
C VAL A 270 15.39 -14.72 -0.93
N GLN A 271 15.62 -15.95 -0.48
CA GLN A 271 14.77 -17.10 -0.81
C GLN A 271 13.35 -16.94 -0.24
N GLU A 272 13.19 -16.47 1.00
CA GLU A 272 11.87 -16.21 1.58
C GLU A 272 11.14 -15.08 0.85
N ILE A 273 11.83 -13.99 0.50
CA ILE A 273 11.24 -12.88 -0.29
C ILE A 273 10.64 -13.43 -1.58
N ARG A 274 11.42 -14.18 -2.37
CA ARG A 274 10.95 -14.76 -3.64
C ARG A 274 9.84 -15.79 -3.42
N ALA A 275 9.91 -16.60 -2.37
CA ALA A 275 8.89 -17.60 -2.04
C ALA A 275 7.55 -16.96 -1.63
N LYS A 276 7.57 -15.79 -0.98
CA LYS A 276 6.35 -15.06 -0.58
C LYS A 276 5.84 -14.10 -1.65
N ALA A 277 6.65 -13.79 -2.66
CA ALA A 277 6.27 -13.01 -3.83
C ALA A 277 6.39 -13.81 -5.15
N PRO A 278 5.73 -14.98 -5.28
CA PRO A 278 5.90 -15.84 -6.44
C PRO A 278 5.40 -15.14 -7.69
N GLY A 279 6.30 -14.91 -8.64
CA GLY A 279 5.94 -14.18 -9.84
C GLY A 279 5.71 -12.67 -9.60
N HIS A 280 6.26 -12.08 -8.53
CA HIS A 280 6.09 -10.66 -8.20
C HIS A 280 7.37 -9.94 -7.80
N ILE A 281 8.53 -10.61 -7.83
CA ILE A 281 9.85 -9.97 -7.76
C ILE A 281 10.38 -9.79 -9.18
N ASP A 282 10.64 -8.55 -9.57
CA ASP A 282 11.29 -8.22 -10.84
C ASP A 282 12.80 -8.41 -10.71
N LEU A 283 13.41 -7.80 -9.69
CA LEU A 283 14.84 -7.92 -9.41
C LEU A 283 15.16 -7.74 -7.93
N ILE A 284 16.36 -8.18 -7.55
CA ILE A 284 16.98 -7.89 -6.26
C ILE A 284 18.43 -7.50 -6.51
N PHE A 285 18.82 -6.25 -6.26
CA PHE A 285 20.23 -5.85 -6.34
C PHE A 285 20.92 -6.05 -5.01
N PHE A 286 22.08 -6.71 -5.04
CA PHE A 286 23.01 -6.83 -3.92
C PHE A 286 24.32 -7.45 -4.38
N ASN A 287 25.46 -6.84 -4.03
CA ASN A 287 26.76 -7.11 -4.64
C ASN A 287 27.56 -8.29 -4.04
N ASP A 288 26.96 -9.13 -3.21
CA ASP A 288 27.63 -10.34 -2.71
C ASP A 288 27.92 -11.31 -3.88
N PRO A 289 29.20 -11.57 -4.24
CA PRO A 289 29.54 -12.37 -5.42
C PRO A 289 28.97 -13.79 -5.39
N GLN A 290 28.80 -14.36 -4.20
CA GLN A 290 28.27 -15.71 -4.05
C GLN A 290 26.76 -15.76 -4.32
N LEU A 291 25.98 -14.78 -3.85
CA LEU A 291 24.54 -14.74 -4.12
C LEU A 291 24.24 -14.43 -5.58
N ILE A 292 25.11 -13.65 -6.24
CA ILE A 292 25.07 -13.42 -7.68
C ILE A 292 25.34 -14.72 -8.45
N ALA A 293 26.40 -15.46 -8.10
CA ALA A 293 26.73 -16.73 -8.75
C ALA A 293 25.62 -17.79 -8.61
N GLU A 294 24.83 -17.71 -7.53
CA GLU A 294 23.66 -18.56 -7.28
C GLU A 294 22.38 -18.08 -8.00
N GLY A 295 22.42 -16.93 -8.69
CA GLY A 295 21.28 -16.35 -9.38
C GLY A 295 20.22 -15.74 -8.45
N LEU A 296 20.57 -15.48 -7.19
CA LEU A 296 19.63 -14.94 -6.20
C LEU A 296 19.52 -13.41 -6.28
N THR A 297 20.63 -12.73 -6.55
CA THR A 297 20.74 -11.27 -6.65
C THR A 297 21.46 -10.86 -7.93
N THR A 298 21.38 -9.58 -8.28
CA THR A 298 22.06 -8.96 -9.44
C THR A 298 22.99 -7.85 -8.93
N SER A 299 24.14 -7.66 -9.58
CA SER A 299 25.04 -6.57 -9.23
C SER A 299 24.53 -5.23 -9.75
N TYR A 300 24.67 -4.19 -8.94
CA TYR A 300 24.46 -2.79 -9.35
C TYR A 300 25.37 -1.86 -8.53
N PRO A 301 25.90 -0.76 -9.10
CA PRO A 301 26.76 0.17 -8.35
C PRO A 301 26.13 0.60 -7.02
N ASN A 302 26.94 0.67 -5.95
CA ASN A 302 26.55 1.11 -4.60
C ASN A 302 25.55 0.19 -3.85
N HIS A 303 25.39 -1.08 -4.24
CA HIS A 303 24.52 -2.06 -3.57
C HIS A 303 25.30 -3.08 -2.74
N ASP A 304 26.38 -2.65 -2.09
CA ASP A 304 27.20 -3.52 -1.23
C ASP A 304 26.65 -3.63 0.19
N ASN A 305 25.77 -2.69 0.58
CA ASN A 305 25.31 -2.47 1.96
C ASN A 305 23.79 -2.60 2.15
N HIS A 306 23.04 -2.90 1.09
CA HIS A 306 21.59 -3.16 1.14
C HIS A 306 21.16 -4.02 -0.04
N LEU A 307 20.10 -4.78 0.17
CA LEU A 307 19.32 -5.45 -0.85
C LEU A 307 18.24 -4.48 -1.33
N HIS A 308 18.26 -4.14 -2.61
CA HIS A 308 17.21 -3.35 -3.24
C HIS A 308 16.23 -4.29 -3.93
N ILE A 309 15.00 -4.38 -3.43
CA ILE A 309 14.00 -5.33 -3.90
C ILE A 309 12.96 -4.58 -4.74
N ARG A 310 12.83 -4.92 -6.02
CA ARG A 310 11.77 -4.40 -6.89
C ARG A 310 10.65 -5.42 -7.08
N TYR A 311 9.44 -4.99 -6.80
CA TYR A 311 8.20 -5.73 -7.00
C TYR A 311 7.57 -5.42 -8.37
N ARG A 312 6.55 -6.19 -8.78
CA ARG A 312 5.71 -5.96 -9.97
C ARG A 312 4.22 -6.21 -9.71
#